data_AF-A0A8T4CKR4-F1
#
_entry.id   AF-A0A8T4CKR4-F1
#
_cell.length_a   1.000
_cell.length_b   1.000
_cell.length_c   1.000
_cell.angle_alpha   90.00
_cell.angle_beta   90.00
_cell.angle_gamma   90.00
#
_symmetry.space_group_name_H-M   'P 1'
#
loop_
_entity.id
_entity.type
_entity.pdbx_description
1 polymer ?
#
loop_
_entity_poly.entity_id
_entity_poly.type
_entity_poly.pdbx_seq_one_letter_code
_entity_poly.pdbx_strand_id
1 'polypeptide(L)' 'MISDFDDGRSKSFYCIAATLLPTVDLEVSLNKAEEKMKLEKIREDDVKAKSKIFKEILNEVAEREGTELKLRKKAKS' A
#
# COMPACT_ATOMS: atom_id res chain seq x y z
N MET A 1 -3.59 5.92 6.45
CA MET A 1 -3.69 4.43 6.44
C MET A 1 -5.16 4.09 6.29
N ILE A 2 -5.54 3.10 5.47
CA ILE A 2 -6.94 2.86 5.10
C ILE A 2 -7.77 2.48 6.34
N SER A 3 -8.70 3.34 6.74
CA SER A 3 -9.66 3.10 7.81
C SER A 3 -10.54 1.89 7.45
N ASP A 4 -10.84 1.02 8.43
CA ASP A 4 -11.75 -0.13 8.29
C ASP A 4 -11.34 -1.26 7.34
N PHE A 5 -10.05 -1.37 6.98
CA PHE A 5 -9.57 -2.49 6.16
C PHE A 5 -9.14 -3.71 7.01
N ASP A 6 -9.99 -4.74 7.05
CA ASP A 6 -9.77 -5.98 7.84
C ASP A 6 -9.23 -7.19 7.04
N ASP A 7 -8.65 -6.96 5.85
CA ASP A 7 -7.89 -8.02 5.18
C ASP A 7 -6.46 -8.07 5.75
N GLY A 8 -6.30 -8.92 6.78
CA GLY A 8 -5.09 -9.04 7.59
C GLY A 8 -3.80 -9.22 6.78
N ARG A 9 -3.87 -9.77 5.55
CA ARG A 9 -2.69 -9.90 4.69
C ARG A 9 -2.18 -8.56 4.17
N SER A 10 -3.06 -7.58 3.96
CA SER A 10 -2.64 -6.24 3.56
C SER A 10 -2.12 -5.42 4.73
N LYS A 11 -2.57 -5.68 5.97
CA LYS A 11 -2.03 -5.01 7.16
C LYS A 11 -0.53 -5.25 7.30
N SER A 12 -0.09 -6.50 7.18
CA SER A 12 1.34 -6.84 7.22
C SER A 12 2.13 -6.18 6.10
N PHE A 13 1.56 -6.07 4.89
CA PHE A 13 2.19 -5.36 3.78
C PHE A 13 2.42 -3.87 4.10
N TYR A 14 1.39 -3.18 4.61
CA TYR A 14 1.51 -1.75 4.95
C TYR A 14 2.49 -1.50 6.11
N CYS A 15 2.57 -2.41 7.09
CA CYS A 15 3.59 -2.33 8.14
C CYS A 15 5.01 -2.45 7.56
N ILE A 16 5.24 -3.35 6.60
CA ILE A 16 6.54 -3.51 5.94
C ILE A 16 6.87 -2.24 5.15
N ALA A 17 5.93 -1.73 4.35
CA ALA A 17 6.11 -0.48 3.61
C ALA A 17 6.47 0.69 4.54
N ALA A 18 5.74 0.83 5.66
CA ALA A 18 6.03 1.87 6.65
C ALA A 18 7.39 1.72 7.36
N THR A 19 7.93 0.50 7.41
CA THR A 19 9.24 0.22 8.03
C THR A 19 10.39 0.48 7.06
N LEU A 20 10.19 0.18 5.78
CA LEU A 20 11.26 0.14 4.78
C LEU A 20 11.34 1.41 3.93
N LEU A 21 10.25 2.15 3.76
CA LEU A 21 10.22 3.33 2.92
C LEU A 21 10.42 4.62 3.74
N PRO A 22 11.08 5.64 3.18
CA PRO A 22 11.16 6.96 3.78
C PRO A 22 9.77 7.54 4.07
N THR A 23 9.64 8.27 5.18
CA THR A 23 8.36 8.92 5.57
C THR A 23 7.85 9.88 4.49
N VAL A 24 8.76 10.62 3.86
CA VAL A 24 8.42 11.54 2.74
C VAL A 24 7.78 10.78 1.59
N ASP A 25 8.30 9.61 1.23
CA ASP A 25 7.73 8.81 0.15
C ASP A 25 6.40 8.18 0.51
N LEU A 26 6.18 7.84 1.78
CA LEU A 26 4.88 7.38 2.26
C LEU A 26 3.82 8.48 2.18
N GLU A 27 4.16 9.71 2.56
CA GLU A 27 3.26 10.86 2.46
C GLU A 27 2.91 11.18 1.00
N VAL A 28 3.91 11.20 0.12
CA VAL A 28 3.69 11.38 -1.33
C VAL A 28 2.83 10.25 -1.88
N SER A 29 3.05 9.01 -1.45
CA SER A 29 2.26 7.85 -1.88
C SER A 29 0.80 7.97 -1.45
N LEU A 30 0.53 8.48 -0.24
CA LEU A 30 -0.83 8.71 0.24
C LEU A 30 -1.55 9.75 -0.62
N ASN A 31 -0.91 10.89 -0.89
CA ASN A 31 -1.48 11.94 -1.74
C ASN A 31 -1.75 11.43 -3.16
N LYS A 32 -0.78 10.73 -3.77
CA LYS A 32 -0.93 10.13 -5.11
C LYS A 32 -2.08 9.12 -5.15
N ALA A 33 -2.24 8.32 -4.08
CA ALA A 33 -3.31 7.34 -3.98
C ALA A 33 -4.68 8.00 -3.88
N GLU A 34 -4.82 9.05 -3.06
CA GLU A 34 -6.06 9.82 -2.95
C GLU A 34 -6.45 10.49 -4.27
N GLU A 35 -5.50 11.12 -4.97
CA GLU A 35 -5.73 11.70 -6.29
C GLU A 35 -6.17 10.65 -7.31
N LYS A 36 -5.45 9.52 -7.37
CA LYS A 36 -5.79 8.41 -8.29
C LYS A 36 -7.18 7.84 -8.00
N MET A 37 -7.53 7.65 -6.73
CA MET A 37 -8.88 7.19 -6.34
C MET A 37 -9.97 8.17 -6.76
N LYS A 38 -9.74 9.49 -6.62
CA LYS A 38 -10.68 10.53 -7.08
C LYS A 38 -10.84 10.52 -8.59
N LEU A 39 -9.74 10.43 -9.34
CA LEU A 39 -9.75 10.39 -10.81
C LEU A 39 -10.47 9.14 -11.35
N GLU A 40 -10.22 7.99 -10.74
CA GLU A 40 -10.85 6.71 -11.10
C GLU A 40 -12.28 6.57 -10.55
N LYS A 41 -12.79 7.58 -9.83
CA LYS A 41 -14.11 7.59 -9.19
C LYS A 41 -14.37 6.35 -8.33
N ILE A 42 -13.34 5.91 -7.61
CA ILE A 42 -13.43 4.77 -6.70
C ILE A 42 -14.40 5.13 -5.59
N ARG A 43 -15.40 4.25 -5.38
CA ARG A 43 -16.37 4.44 -4.31
C ARG A 43 -15.69 4.36 -2.95
N GLU A 44 -16.22 5.11 -1.99
CA GLU A 44 -15.60 5.18 -0.66
C GLU A 44 -15.63 3.83 0.07
N ASP A 45 -16.63 3.00 -0.21
CA ASP A 45 -16.81 1.65 0.34
C ASP A 45 -16.02 0.56 -0.42
N ASP A 46 -15.41 0.87 -1.56
CA ASP A 46 -14.63 -0.10 -2.34
C ASP A 46 -13.21 -0.24 -1.79
N VAL A 47 -13.13 -0.80 -0.58
CA VAL A 47 -11.86 -0.92 0.14
C VAL A 47 -10.87 -1.83 -0.59
N LYS A 48 -11.36 -2.76 -1.42
CA LYS A 48 -10.52 -3.63 -2.25
C LYS A 48 -9.84 -2.85 -3.37
N ALA A 49 -10.57 -2.01 -4.10
CA ALA A 49 -9.99 -1.14 -5.12
C ALA A 49 -9.00 -0.14 -4.51
N LYS A 50 -9.36 0.48 -3.38
CA LYS A 50 -8.46 1.38 -2.64
C LYS A 50 -7.16 0.70 -2.23
N SER A 51 -7.25 -0.50 -1.67
CA SER A 51 -6.10 -1.31 -1.26
C SER A 51 -5.22 -1.71 -2.45
N LYS A 52 -5.83 -2.04 -3.59
CA LYS A 52 -5.09 -2.37 -4.82
C LYS A 52 -4.30 -1.17 -5.33
N ILE A 53 -4.94 -0.01 -5.48
CA ILE A 53 -4.30 1.23 -5.96
C ILE A 53 -3.12 1.61 -5.06
N PHE A 54 -3.33 1.59 -3.75
CA PHE A 54 -2.28 2.00 -2.83
C PHE A 54 -1.10 1.01 -2.80
N LYS A 55 -1.37 -0.30 -2.91
CA LYS A 55 -0.31 -1.31 -3.06
C LYS A 55 0.51 -1.13 -4.32
N GLU A 56 -0.11 -0.82 -5.45
CA GLU A 56 0.60 -0.56 -6.71
C GLU A 56 1.56 0.61 -6.53
N ILE A 57 1.08 1.73 -5.97
CA ILE A 57 1.91 2.92 -5.72
C ILE A 57 3.08 2.62 -4.77
N LEU A 58 2.85 1.89 -3.68
CA LEU A 58 3.92 1.54 -2.74
C LEU A 58 4.96 0.61 -3.36
N ASN A 59 4.57 -0.30 -4.26
CA ASN A 59 5.52 -1.14 -4.99
C ASN A 59 6.34 -0.31 -5.99
N GLU A 60 5.74 0.63 -6.72
CA GLU A 60 6.47 1.56 -7.60
C GLU A 60 7.54 2.35 -6.83
N VAL A 61 7.18 2.85 -5.64
CA VAL A 61 8.11 3.57 -4.77
C VAL A 61 9.22 2.63 -4.28
N ALA A 62 8.87 1.43 -3.82
CA ALA A 62 9.86 0.47 -3.35
C ALA A 62 10.86 0.09 -4.45
N GLU A 63 10.39 -0.14 -5.67
CA GLU A 63 11.25 -0.40 -6.84
C GLU A 63 12.23 0.76 -7.09
N ARG A 64 11.76 2.01 -6.99
CA ARG A 64 12.60 3.20 -7.12
C ARG A 64 13.64 3.32 -5.99
N GLU A 65 13.27 2.99 -4.76
CA GLU A 65 14.15 2.96 -3.58
C GLU A 65 15.05 1.70 -3.53
N GLY A 66 15.01 0.84 -4.55
CA GLY A 66 15.80 -0.41 -4.59
C GLY A 66 15.42 -1.43 -3.52
N THR A 67 14.17 -1.36 -3.03
CA THR A 67 13.65 -2.18 -1.93
C THR A 67 12.48 -3.04 -2.39
N GLU A 68 12.27 -4.19 -1.75
CA GLU A 68 11.19 -5.11 -2.10
C GLU A 68 10.19 -5.31 -0.95
N LEU A 69 8.91 -4.99 -1.20
CA LEU A 69 7.82 -5.14 -0.22
C LEU A 69 7.21 -6.55 -0.24
N LYS A 70 8.04 -7.59 -0.03
CA LYS A 70 7.57 -8.98 0.02
C LYS A 70 7.34 -9.48 1.45
N LEU A 71 6.18 -10.10 1.66
CA LEU A 71 5.92 -10.90 2.86
C LEU A 71 6.79 -12.15 2.82
N ARG A 72 7.47 -12.47 3.94
CA ARG A 72 8.14 -13.76 4.10
C ARG A 72 7.14 -14.89 3.88
N LYS A 73 7.50 -15.86 3.03
CA LYS A 73 6.74 -17.11 2.95
C LYS A 73 6.87 -17.82 4.30
N LYS A 74 5.75 -18.26 4.89
CA LYS A 74 5.82 -19.17 6.04
C LYS A 74 6.63 -20.39 5.62
N ALA A 75 7.65 -20.74 6.41
CA ALA A 75 8.32 -22.02 6.25
C ALA A 75 7.25 -23.13 6.34
N LYS A 76 7.27 -24.10 5.42
CA LYS A 76 6.45 -25.30 5.56
C LYS A 76 6.94 -26.01 6.82
N SER A 77 6.10 -26.06 7.84
CA SER A 77 6.28 -26.96 8.99
C SER A 77 5.84 -28.36 8.63
#